data_AF-A0A7V9CBQ9-F1
#
_entry.id   AF-A0A7V9CBQ9-F1
#
_cell.length_a   1.000
_cell.length_b   1.000
_cell.length_c   1.000
_cell.angle_alpha   90.00
_cell.angle_beta   90.00
_cell.angle_gamma   90.00
#
_symmetry.space_group_name_H-M   'P 1'
#
loop_
_entity.id
_entity.type
_entity.pdbx_description
1 polymer ?
#
loop_
_entity_poly.entity_id
_entity_poly.type
_entity_poly.pdbx_seq_one_letter_code
_entity_poly.pdbx_strand_id
1 'polypeptide(L)'
;MAGGRGWTAGATLAVALLALAPSAALADAPQTEPPAPNAPSSPPTVSGTPLDGETLTGDDGDWGPFPPPFSYEWFRCDDAAGTVCDDDPVAGRTAKTYLLGPADVGRRLKIRVRGAGLLGGYREVDSQPSAVIQAIPPTNTALPAISGTPRAGRTLSTTDGDWQGTSPLSFTYQWRRCDSVSCTNIGGATGSSYTATRTDMA
;
A
#
# COMPACT_ATOMS: atom_id res chain seq x y z
N MET A 1 -88.28 52.93 0.52
CA MET A 1 -87.81 54.29 0.19
C MET A 1 -86.83 54.72 1.26
N ALA A 2 -85.67 55.25 0.84
CA ALA A 2 -84.62 55.92 1.64
C ALA A 2 -83.99 55.05 2.77
N GLY A 3 -82.68 55.02 2.98
CA GLY A 3 -81.59 55.89 2.55
C GLY A 3 -80.68 56.13 3.76
N GLY A 4 -79.35 56.07 3.57
CA GLY A 4 -78.40 56.84 4.39
C GLY A 4 -77.61 56.11 5.50
N ARG A 5 -76.47 55.54 5.09
CA ARG A 5 -75.09 55.69 5.63
C ARG A 5 -74.84 55.73 7.16
N GLY A 6 -73.94 54.84 7.61
CA GLY A 6 -73.09 54.97 8.80
C GLY A 6 -71.74 54.26 8.57
N TRP A 7 -70.62 54.93 8.87
CA TRP A 7 -69.24 54.64 8.42
C TRP A 7 -68.54 53.55 9.24
N THR A 8 -67.51 52.86 8.73
CA THR A 8 -66.06 53.04 9.04
C THR A 8 -65.35 51.76 8.50
N ALA A 9 -64.09 51.67 8.08
CA ALA A 9 -62.90 52.49 8.09
C ALA A 9 -62.08 52.16 6.82
N GLY A 10 -61.27 53.10 6.35
CA GLY A 10 -60.39 52.91 5.20
C GLY A 10 -59.32 51.86 5.46
N ALA A 11 -59.29 50.80 4.66
CA ALA A 11 -58.10 49.99 4.48
C ALA A 11 -57.21 50.70 3.45
N THR A 12 -56.12 51.30 3.91
CA THR A 12 -55.05 51.77 3.04
C THR A 12 -54.36 50.54 2.43
N LEU A 13 -54.54 50.32 1.14
CA LEU A 13 -53.70 49.40 0.36
C LEU A 13 -52.30 50.01 0.27
N ALA A 14 -51.34 49.45 1.01
CA ALA A 14 -49.92 49.75 0.84
C ALA A 14 -49.33 48.76 -0.16
N VAL A 15 -48.83 49.26 -1.29
CA VAL A 15 -48.00 48.47 -2.22
C VAL A 15 -46.57 48.55 -1.71
N ALA A 16 -46.05 47.45 -1.14
CA ALA A 16 -44.63 47.32 -0.85
C ALA A 16 -43.91 46.95 -2.16
N LEU A 17 -43.22 47.91 -2.76
CA LEU A 17 -42.32 47.65 -3.89
C LEU A 17 -41.04 47.00 -3.33
N LEU A 18 -40.94 45.66 -3.35
CA LEU A 18 -39.67 44.99 -3.10
C LEU A 18 -38.80 45.15 -4.34
N ALA A 19 -37.90 46.14 -4.31
CA ALA A 19 -36.78 46.17 -5.23
C ALA A 19 -35.82 45.04 -4.85
N LEU A 20 -35.85 43.92 -5.60
CA LEU A 20 -34.74 42.98 -5.59
C LEU A 20 -33.53 43.68 -6.22
N ALA A 21 -32.57 44.09 -5.41
CA ALA A 21 -31.25 44.36 -5.91
C ALA A 21 -30.65 43.03 -6.40
N PRO A 22 -30.15 42.92 -7.63
CA PRO A 22 -29.39 41.75 -8.02
C PRO A 22 -28.14 41.70 -7.12
N SER A 23 -27.95 40.60 -6.39
CA SER A 23 -26.68 40.31 -5.74
C SER A 23 -25.62 40.29 -6.83
N ALA A 24 -24.80 41.34 -6.91
CA ALA A 24 -23.60 41.31 -7.70
C ALA A 24 -22.71 40.21 -7.09
N ALA A 25 -22.54 39.10 -7.81
CA ALA A 25 -21.51 38.14 -7.46
C ALA A 25 -20.17 38.89 -7.48
N LEU A 26 -19.49 38.95 -6.34
CA LEU A 26 -18.09 39.37 -6.32
C LEU A 26 -17.35 38.37 -7.23
N ALA A 27 -16.83 38.84 -8.35
CA ALA A 27 -15.90 38.04 -9.14
C ALA A 27 -14.70 37.73 -8.23
N ASP A 28 -14.39 36.45 -8.08
CA ASP A 28 -13.24 36.01 -7.29
C ASP A 28 -11.98 36.63 -7.92
N ALA A 29 -11.23 37.41 -7.13
CA ALA A 29 -9.98 38.01 -7.62
C ALA A 29 -9.02 36.87 -7.98
N PRO A 30 -8.25 36.96 -9.09
CA PRO A 30 -7.32 35.89 -9.46
C PRO A 30 -6.37 35.61 -8.30
N GLN A 31 -6.55 34.46 -7.65
CA GLN A 31 -5.65 34.00 -6.60
C GLN A 31 -4.34 33.57 -7.26
N THR A 32 -3.28 34.35 -7.12
CA THR A 32 -1.94 33.91 -7.49
C THR A 32 -1.51 32.81 -6.52
N GLU A 33 -1.22 31.62 -7.04
CA GLU A 33 -0.65 30.53 -6.25
C GLU A 33 0.58 31.03 -5.49
N PRO A 34 0.72 30.75 -4.18
CA PRO A 34 1.87 31.20 -3.43
C PRO A 34 3.18 30.64 -4.00
N PRO A 35 4.30 31.37 -3.92
CA PRO A 35 5.54 30.94 -4.54
C PRO A 35 6.07 29.63 -3.94
N ALA A 36 6.39 28.68 -4.82
CA ALA A 36 7.06 27.44 -4.46
C ALA A 36 8.56 27.67 -4.18
N PRO A 37 9.21 26.83 -3.36
CA PRO A 37 10.66 26.83 -3.24
C PRO A 37 11.39 26.58 -4.57
N ASN A 38 12.68 26.93 -4.62
CA ASN A 38 13.55 26.58 -5.74
C ASN A 38 13.66 25.06 -5.88
N ALA A 39 13.90 24.57 -7.10
CA ALA A 39 14.18 23.16 -7.31
C ALA A 39 15.55 22.77 -6.72
N PRO A 40 15.69 21.53 -6.23
CA PRO A 40 16.98 21.07 -5.74
C PRO A 40 17.98 20.92 -6.91
N SER A 41 19.27 21.14 -6.62
CA SER A 41 20.40 20.97 -7.55
C SER A 41 20.69 19.50 -7.85
N SER A 42 20.35 18.59 -6.92
CA SER A 42 20.33 17.16 -7.16
C SER A 42 19.01 16.56 -6.69
N PRO A 43 18.40 15.63 -7.45
CA PRO A 43 17.17 14.97 -7.03
C PRO A 43 17.43 14.06 -5.82
N PRO A 44 16.38 13.73 -5.05
CA PRO A 44 16.49 12.73 -3.99
C PRO A 44 16.83 11.34 -4.57
N THR A 45 17.46 10.51 -3.76
CA THR A 45 17.78 9.11 -4.08
C THR A 45 17.18 8.17 -3.02
N VAL A 46 17.10 6.89 -3.37
CA VAL A 46 16.69 5.81 -2.46
C VAL A 46 17.87 4.86 -2.31
N SER A 47 18.22 4.56 -1.06
CA SER A 47 19.35 3.69 -0.69
C SER A 47 18.89 2.58 0.26
N GLY A 48 19.72 1.54 0.41
CA GLY A 48 19.43 0.36 1.22
C GLY A 48 19.35 -0.92 0.39
N THR A 49 19.13 -2.04 1.06
CA THR A 49 19.00 -3.36 0.42
C THR A 49 17.54 -3.61 0.06
N PRO A 50 17.19 -3.81 -1.23
CA PRO A 50 15.82 -4.07 -1.66
C PRO A 50 15.48 -5.55 -1.44
N LEU A 51 15.24 -5.92 -0.18
CA LEU A 51 14.87 -7.27 0.27
C LEU A 51 13.73 -7.14 1.29
N ASP A 52 12.76 -8.05 1.24
CA ASP A 52 11.68 -8.10 2.24
C ASP A 52 12.22 -8.06 3.68
N GLY A 53 11.61 -7.26 4.55
CA GLY A 53 12.06 -7.05 5.93
C GLY A 53 13.22 -6.05 6.11
N GLU A 54 13.90 -5.64 5.03
CA GLU A 54 14.92 -4.58 5.08
C GLU A 54 14.30 -3.18 5.00
N THR A 55 15.09 -2.16 5.33
CA THR A 55 14.64 -0.75 5.27
C THR A 55 15.32 -0.02 4.11
N LEU A 56 14.50 0.62 3.27
CA LEU A 56 14.98 1.63 2.33
C LEU A 56 14.96 3.02 2.98
N THR A 57 15.94 3.84 2.63
CA THR A 57 16.08 5.21 3.12
C THR A 57 16.16 6.16 1.93
N GLY A 58 15.22 7.11 1.88
CA GLY A 58 15.30 8.24 0.97
C GLY A 58 16.23 9.33 1.51
N ASP A 59 16.83 10.12 0.64
CA ASP A 59 17.39 11.44 0.98
C ASP A 59 16.51 12.58 0.46
N ASP A 60 16.85 13.82 0.77
CA ASP A 60 16.03 14.99 0.40
C ASP A 60 16.41 15.55 -0.97
N GLY A 61 17.55 15.15 -1.53
CA GLY A 61 18.26 15.89 -2.56
C GLY A 61 19.03 17.07 -2.00
N ASP A 62 19.64 17.87 -2.88
CA ASP A 62 20.35 19.09 -2.50
C ASP A 62 19.48 20.33 -2.75
N TRP A 63 18.90 20.89 -1.70
CA TRP A 63 18.10 22.12 -1.77
C TRP A 63 18.90 23.39 -1.45
N GLY A 64 20.24 23.28 -1.42
CA GLY A 64 21.14 24.36 -1.06
C GLY A 64 21.15 24.68 0.44
N PRO A 65 21.68 25.86 0.83
CA PRO A 65 22.01 26.17 2.23
C PRO A 65 20.79 26.44 3.14
N PHE A 66 19.61 26.64 2.57
CA PHE A 66 18.38 26.95 3.32
C PHE A 66 17.24 26.05 2.84
N PRO A 67 17.29 24.74 3.16
CA PRO A 67 16.28 23.80 2.72
C PRO A 67 14.92 24.11 3.37
N PRO A 68 13.81 23.95 2.62
CA PRO A 68 12.47 24.02 3.22
C PRO A 68 12.24 22.83 4.16
N PRO A 69 11.22 22.88 5.03
CA PRO A 69 10.73 21.68 5.69
C PRO A 69 10.17 20.68 4.67
N PHE A 70 10.42 19.39 4.89
CA PHE A 70 10.05 18.32 3.97
C PHE A 70 8.94 17.43 4.52
N SER A 71 8.15 16.90 3.59
CA SER A 71 7.25 15.77 3.79
C SER A 71 7.50 14.73 2.70
N TYR A 72 7.18 13.47 3.00
CA TYR A 72 7.54 12.35 2.15
C TYR A 72 6.31 11.51 1.81
N GLU A 73 6.33 10.96 0.63
CA GLU A 73 5.36 9.97 0.18
C GLU A 73 6.10 8.88 -0.60
N TRP A 74 5.72 7.63 -0.37
CA TRP A 74 6.31 6.49 -1.08
C TRP A 74 5.34 5.93 -2.09
N PHE A 75 5.84 5.53 -3.25
CA PHE A 75 5.06 4.99 -4.36
C PHE A 75 5.62 3.63 -4.76
N ARG A 76 4.74 2.69 -5.09
CA ARG A 76 5.12 1.42 -5.69
C ARG A 76 5.15 1.56 -7.20
N CYS A 77 6.12 0.90 -7.81
CA CYS A 77 6.23 0.81 -9.26
C CYS A 77 6.19 -0.67 -9.69
N ASP A 78 5.23 -0.97 -10.55
CA ASP A 78 4.78 -2.33 -10.85
C ASP A 78 5.53 -2.98 -12.02
N ASP A 79 6.21 -2.18 -12.85
CA ASP A 79 7.01 -2.69 -13.95
C ASP A 79 8.46 -2.94 -13.55
N ALA A 80 9.10 -3.92 -14.21
CA ALA A 80 10.50 -4.27 -13.96
C ALA A 80 11.47 -3.10 -14.19
N ALA A 81 11.06 -2.10 -14.99
CA ALA A 81 11.84 -0.89 -15.26
C ALA A 81 11.56 0.27 -14.28
N GLY A 82 10.50 0.21 -13.47
CA GLY A 82 10.10 1.28 -12.54
C GLY A 82 9.54 2.53 -13.24
N THR A 83 9.07 2.40 -14.47
CA THR A 83 8.51 3.49 -15.27
C THR A 83 7.01 3.71 -15.03
N VAL A 84 6.30 2.69 -14.53
CA VAL A 84 4.88 2.77 -14.19
C VAL A 84 4.74 2.60 -12.69
N CYS A 85 4.33 3.68 -12.03
CA CYS A 85 4.08 3.70 -10.60
C CYS A 85 2.59 3.92 -10.32
N ASP A 86 2.15 3.46 -9.15
CA ASP A 86 0.82 3.74 -8.63
C ASP A 86 0.59 5.25 -8.58
N ASP A 87 -0.63 5.69 -8.90
CA ASP A 87 -1.01 7.10 -8.82
C ASP A 87 -1.10 7.57 -7.36
N ASP A 88 -1.55 6.67 -6.47
CA ASP A 88 -1.68 6.93 -5.04
C ASP A 88 -0.43 6.48 -4.26
N PRO A 89 0.01 7.27 -3.26
CA PRO A 89 1.09 6.86 -2.40
C PRO A 89 0.67 5.69 -1.51
N VAL A 90 1.67 4.93 -1.04
CA VAL A 90 1.45 3.88 -0.05
C VAL A 90 0.96 4.52 1.25
N ALA A 91 -0.30 4.23 1.59
CA ALA A 91 -0.96 4.81 2.75
C ALA A 91 -0.14 4.66 4.05
N GLY A 92 0.00 5.76 4.79
CA GLY A 92 0.72 5.81 6.07
C GLY A 92 2.25 5.79 5.96
N ARG A 93 2.81 5.77 4.74
CA ARG A 93 4.26 5.79 4.51
C ARG A 93 4.75 7.20 4.22
N THR A 94 4.82 7.99 5.29
CA THR A 94 5.22 9.41 5.25
C THR A 94 6.57 9.69 5.89
N ALA A 95 7.27 8.65 6.34
CA ALA A 95 8.62 8.74 6.88
C ALA A 95 9.65 8.69 5.75
N LYS A 96 10.83 9.26 6.01
CA LYS A 96 12.00 9.19 5.13
C LYS A 96 12.53 7.77 4.95
N THR A 97 12.19 6.87 5.88
CA THR A 97 12.50 5.45 5.82
C THR A 97 11.24 4.63 5.53
N TYR A 98 11.43 3.51 4.84
CA TYR A 98 10.38 2.58 4.48
C TYR A 98 10.83 1.15 4.82
N LEU A 99 10.14 0.49 5.75
CA LEU A 99 10.31 -0.93 6.02
C LEU A 99 9.58 -1.75 4.96
N LEU A 100 10.34 -2.52 4.18
CA LEU A 100 9.85 -3.39 3.12
C LEU A 100 9.03 -4.54 3.70
N GLY A 101 7.90 -4.81 3.07
CA GLY A 101 7.07 -5.96 3.40
C GLY A 101 6.75 -6.83 2.19
N PRO A 102 6.06 -7.96 2.40
CA PRO A 102 5.80 -8.93 1.33
C PRO A 102 5.00 -8.38 0.15
N ALA A 103 4.16 -7.37 0.37
CA ALA A 103 3.39 -6.73 -0.69
C ALA A 103 4.26 -5.91 -1.68
N ASP A 104 5.49 -5.59 -1.27
CA ASP A 104 6.43 -4.79 -2.07
C ASP A 104 7.36 -5.68 -2.92
N VAL A 105 7.38 -6.99 -2.67
CA VAL A 105 8.22 -7.95 -3.39
C VAL A 105 7.86 -8.02 -4.87
N GLY A 106 8.90 -8.05 -5.71
CA GLY A 106 8.78 -8.02 -7.16
C GLY A 106 8.54 -6.62 -7.74
N ARG A 107 8.33 -5.62 -6.89
CA ARG A 107 8.13 -4.22 -7.28
C ARG A 107 9.37 -3.39 -6.99
N ARG A 108 9.33 -2.13 -7.39
CA ARG A 108 10.29 -1.08 -7.01
C ARG A 108 9.57 -0.03 -6.16
N LEU A 109 10.34 0.70 -5.36
CA LEU A 109 9.84 1.85 -4.61
C LEU A 109 10.50 3.14 -5.06
N LYS A 110 9.72 4.22 -5.05
CA LYS A 110 10.18 5.59 -5.29
C LYS A 110 9.70 6.47 -4.14
N ILE A 111 10.50 7.46 -3.77
CA ILE A 111 10.10 8.47 -2.80
C ILE A 111 9.84 9.79 -3.53
N ARG A 112 8.73 10.46 -3.17
CA ARG A 112 8.45 11.86 -3.50
C ARG A 112 8.77 12.71 -2.28
N VAL A 113 9.61 13.72 -2.48
CA VAL A 113 9.96 14.70 -1.46
C VAL A 113 9.21 15.99 -1.78
N ARG A 114 8.40 16.46 -0.83
CA ARG A 114 7.67 17.72 -0.91
C ARG A 114 8.32 18.75 -0.01
N GLY A 115 8.91 19.78 -0.59
CA GLY A 115 9.42 20.96 0.10
C GLY A 115 8.35 22.05 0.21
N ALA A 116 8.05 22.49 1.44
CA ALA A 116 7.05 23.54 1.68
C ALA A 116 7.67 24.95 1.71
N GLY A 117 7.10 25.86 0.93
CA GLY A 117 7.45 27.28 0.91
C GLY A 117 6.83 28.03 2.09
N LEU A 118 7.50 29.10 2.52
CA LEU A 118 7.12 29.91 3.68
C LEU A 118 5.75 30.59 3.54
N LEU A 119 5.28 30.77 2.30
CA LEU A 119 3.99 31.42 2.00
C LEU A 119 2.90 30.42 1.58
N GLY A 120 3.13 29.11 1.76
CA GLY A 120 2.14 28.06 1.50
C GLY A 120 2.26 27.36 0.14
N GLY A 121 3.15 27.84 -0.74
CA GLY A 121 3.48 27.15 -2.00
C GLY A 121 4.32 25.91 -1.72
N TYR A 122 4.45 24.99 -2.67
CA TYR A 122 5.24 23.78 -2.48
C TYR A 122 5.89 23.30 -3.77
N ARG A 123 6.92 22.46 -3.62
CA ARG A 123 7.54 21.75 -4.73
C ARG A 123 7.69 20.28 -4.39
N GLU A 124 7.32 19.44 -5.32
CA GLU A 124 7.50 17.98 -5.25
C GLU A 124 8.57 17.54 -6.25
N VAL A 125 9.43 16.62 -5.80
CA VAL A 125 10.48 16.02 -6.63
C VAL A 125 10.55 14.54 -6.30
N ASP A 126 10.60 13.72 -7.34
CA ASP A 126 10.65 12.27 -7.25
C ASP A 126 12.10 11.76 -7.34
N SER A 127 12.39 10.69 -6.62
CA SER A 127 13.64 9.94 -6.79
C SER A 127 13.61 9.08 -8.06
N GLN A 128 14.75 8.50 -8.42
CA GLN A 128 14.73 7.30 -9.25
C GLN A 128 14.14 6.11 -8.44
N PRO A 129 13.47 5.15 -9.10
CA PRO A 129 13.02 3.94 -8.45
C PRO A 129 14.19 3.11 -7.90
N SER A 130 13.97 2.41 -6.80
CA SER A 130 14.90 1.41 -6.27
C SER A 130 15.13 0.27 -7.27
N ALA A 131 16.08 -0.62 -6.96
CA ALA A 131 16.10 -1.92 -7.61
C ALA A 131 14.87 -2.76 -7.19
N VAL A 132 14.63 -3.85 -7.92
CA VAL A 132 13.51 -4.76 -7.65
C VAL A 132 13.68 -5.42 -6.29
N ILE A 133 12.65 -5.35 -5.47
CA ILE A 133 12.64 -5.91 -4.12
C ILE A 133 12.54 -7.43 -4.19
N GLN A 134 13.49 -8.10 -3.54
CA GLN A 134 13.61 -9.55 -3.53
C GLN A 134 12.83 -10.17 -2.35
N ALA A 135 12.37 -11.40 -2.55
CA ALA A 135 11.84 -12.23 -1.48
C ALA A 135 12.97 -12.89 -0.67
N ILE A 136 12.72 -13.16 0.61
CA ILE A 136 13.54 -14.06 1.42
C ILE A 136 13.16 -15.51 1.07
N PRO A 137 14.12 -16.37 0.64
CA PRO A 137 13.86 -17.77 0.33
C PRO A 137 13.30 -18.54 1.53
N PRO A 138 12.38 -19.50 1.31
CA PRO A 138 11.86 -20.33 2.39
C PRO A 138 12.96 -21.17 3.04
N THR A 139 13.05 -21.13 4.37
CA THR A 139 13.98 -21.93 5.17
C THR A 139 13.21 -22.69 6.24
N ASN A 140 13.35 -24.01 6.27
CA ASN A 140 12.73 -24.84 7.29
C ASN A 140 13.45 -24.66 8.63
N THR A 141 12.71 -24.30 9.67
CA THR A 141 13.21 -24.12 11.05
C THR A 141 12.76 -25.22 11.99
N ALA A 142 11.65 -25.90 11.68
CA ALA A 142 11.23 -27.10 12.36
C ALA A 142 10.68 -28.11 11.35
N LEU A 143 11.10 -29.37 11.47
CA LEU A 143 10.71 -30.42 10.55
C LEU A 143 9.19 -30.70 10.62
N PRO A 144 8.56 -31.03 9.49
CA PRO A 144 7.25 -31.68 9.46
C PRO A 144 7.20 -32.92 10.36
N ALA A 145 6.11 -33.10 11.10
CA ALA A 145 5.90 -34.26 11.96
C ALA A 145 4.81 -35.16 11.39
N ILE A 146 5.12 -36.46 11.22
CA ILE A 146 4.14 -37.47 10.84
C ILE A 146 3.44 -37.99 12.11
N SER A 147 2.12 -38.06 12.05
CA SER A 147 1.27 -38.60 13.11
C SER A 147 0.32 -39.67 12.56
N GLY A 148 -0.23 -40.49 13.47
CA GLY A 148 -1.08 -41.63 13.14
C GLY A 148 -0.38 -42.97 13.38
N THR A 149 -1.13 -44.07 13.21
CA THR A 149 -0.59 -45.42 13.38
C THR A 149 -0.13 -45.97 12.03
N PRO A 150 1.15 -46.33 11.85
CA PRO A 150 1.66 -46.89 10.59
C PRO A 150 1.17 -48.33 10.44
N ARG A 151 -0.07 -48.49 9.97
CA ARG A 151 -0.70 -49.78 9.67
C ARG A 151 -1.50 -49.66 8.38
N ALA A 152 -1.50 -50.72 7.59
CA ALA A 152 -2.27 -50.78 6.35
C ALA A 152 -3.75 -50.45 6.61
N GLY A 153 -4.32 -49.58 5.77
CA GLY A 153 -5.68 -49.06 5.89
C GLY A 153 -5.86 -47.92 6.90
N ARG A 154 -4.79 -47.45 7.58
CA ARG A 154 -4.84 -46.30 8.48
C ARG A 154 -4.26 -45.06 7.83
N THR A 155 -4.81 -43.91 8.20
CA THR A 155 -4.35 -42.60 7.72
C THR A 155 -3.21 -42.10 8.59
N LEU A 156 -2.16 -41.65 7.91
CA LEU A 156 -1.09 -40.84 8.46
C LEU A 156 -1.31 -39.39 8.02
N SER A 157 -0.97 -38.46 8.89
CA SER A 157 -1.05 -37.02 8.62
C SER A 157 0.29 -36.38 8.91
N THR A 158 0.62 -35.31 8.18
CA THR A 158 1.81 -34.49 8.43
C THR A 158 1.43 -33.06 8.80
N THR A 159 2.25 -32.42 9.62
CA THR A 159 2.28 -30.95 9.72
C THR A 159 3.14 -30.37 8.60
N ASP A 160 3.10 -29.05 8.42
CA ASP A 160 4.01 -28.33 7.51
C ASP A 160 5.41 -28.17 8.10
N GLY A 161 5.52 -28.31 9.42
CA GLY A 161 6.67 -27.81 10.18
C GLY A 161 6.63 -26.29 10.32
N ASP A 162 7.75 -25.71 10.75
CA ASP A 162 7.92 -24.26 10.81
C ASP A 162 8.86 -23.81 9.70
N TRP A 163 8.48 -22.71 9.05
CA TRP A 163 9.23 -22.13 7.95
C TRP A 163 9.35 -20.62 8.13
N GLN A 164 10.52 -20.09 7.79
CA GLN A 164 10.75 -18.66 7.62
C GLN A 164 10.87 -18.33 6.13
N GLY A 165 10.63 -17.08 5.77
CA GLY A 165 10.70 -16.59 4.39
C GLY A 165 9.61 -15.54 4.13
N THR A 166 9.62 -14.95 2.94
CA THR A 166 8.58 -14.00 2.54
C THR A 166 7.23 -14.70 2.41
N SER A 167 6.20 -14.15 3.07
CA SER A 167 4.85 -14.69 3.06
C SER A 167 4.02 -14.18 1.85
N PRO A 168 2.97 -14.91 1.41
CA PRO A 168 2.55 -16.23 1.88
C PRO A 168 3.44 -17.36 1.34
N LEU A 169 3.72 -18.35 2.18
CA LEU A 169 4.39 -19.59 1.77
C LEU A 169 3.35 -20.61 1.28
N SER A 170 3.74 -21.42 0.29
CA SER A 170 2.91 -22.51 -0.24
C SER A 170 3.64 -23.84 -0.09
N PHE A 171 2.91 -24.88 0.32
CA PHE A 171 3.47 -26.19 0.60
C PHE A 171 2.90 -27.26 -0.32
N THR A 172 3.77 -28.20 -0.71
CA THR A 172 3.39 -29.41 -1.44
C THR A 172 4.03 -30.60 -0.74
N TYR A 173 3.33 -31.73 -0.70
CA TYR A 173 3.80 -32.91 0.01
C TYR A 173 4.14 -34.02 -0.96
N GLN A 174 5.00 -34.93 -0.50
CA GLN A 174 5.26 -36.20 -1.17
C GLN A 174 5.55 -37.25 -0.11
N TRP A 175 4.66 -38.22 0.03
CA TRP A 175 4.90 -39.35 0.91
C TRP A 175 5.92 -40.29 0.27
N ARG A 176 6.87 -40.76 1.08
CA ARG A 176 7.94 -41.65 0.64
C ARG A 176 7.95 -42.88 1.54
N ARG A 177 8.19 -44.03 0.92
CA ARG A 177 8.47 -45.28 1.62
C ARG A 177 9.98 -45.43 1.73
N CYS A 178 10.47 -45.65 2.94
CA CYS A 178 11.90 -45.76 3.20
C CYS A 178 12.26 -47.14 3.74
N ASP A 179 13.38 -47.68 3.26
CA ASP A 179 14.10 -48.77 3.90
C ASP A 179 15.31 -48.21 4.68
N SER A 180 16.24 -49.07 5.11
CA SER A 180 17.44 -48.65 5.86
C SER A 180 18.45 -47.85 5.03
N VAL A 181 18.29 -47.78 3.71
CA VAL A 181 19.28 -47.24 2.76
C VAL A 181 18.70 -46.11 1.92
N SER A 182 17.42 -46.18 1.55
CA SER A 182 16.82 -45.30 0.55
C SER A 182 15.34 -45.05 0.80
N CYS A 183 14.83 -43.96 0.22
CA CYS A 183 13.43 -43.61 0.23
C CYS A 183 12.91 -43.44 -1.19
N THR A 184 11.79 -44.08 -1.52
CA THR A 184 11.15 -43.97 -2.84
C THR A 184 9.79 -43.29 -2.72
N ASN A 185 9.46 -42.43 -3.68
CA ASN A 185 8.18 -41.73 -3.70
C ASN A 185 7.02 -42.72 -3.87
N ILE A 186 5.97 -42.54 -3.08
CA ILE A 186 4.70 -43.22 -3.26
C ILE A 186 3.90 -42.43 -4.28
N GLY A 187 3.68 -42.99 -5.47
CA GLY A 187 3.02 -42.31 -6.58
C GLY A 187 1.64 -41.74 -6.20
N GLY A 188 1.41 -40.46 -6.51
CA GLY A 188 0.14 -39.76 -6.25
C GLY A 188 -0.10 -39.33 -4.79
N ALA A 189 0.74 -39.78 -3.84
CA ALA A 189 0.60 -39.43 -2.43
C ALA A 189 1.17 -38.02 -2.15
N THR A 190 0.38 -37.00 -2.50
CA THR A 190 0.80 -35.58 -2.50
C THR A 190 0.03 -34.67 -1.54
N GLY A 191 -0.92 -35.23 -0.78
CA GLY A 191 -1.68 -34.52 0.24
C GLY A 191 -0.96 -34.46 1.59
N SER A 192 -1.44 -33.59 2.47
CA SER A 192 -1.03 -33.52 3.88
C SER A 192 -1.45 -34.76 4.70
N SER A 193 -2.22 -35.67 4.09
CA SER A 193 -2.56 -36.97 4.64
C SER A 193 -2.40 -38.07 3.60
N TYR A 194 -2.13 -39.29 4.08
CA TYR A 194 -1.94 -40.48 3.26
C TYR A 194 -2.47 -41.72 3.98
N THR A 195 -3.26 -42.53 3.28
CA THR A 195 -3.68 -43.84 3.80
C THR A 195 -2.61 -44.88 3.49
N ALA A 196 -1.96 -45.38 4.53
CA ALA A 196 -0.93 -46.40 4.41
C ALA A 196 -1.51 -47.68 3.81
N THR A 197 -0.78 -48.28 2.88
CA THR A 197 -1.16 -49.52 2.19
C THR A 197 -0.36 -50.70 2.71
N ARG A 198 -0.75 -51.92 2.31
CA ARG A 198 -0.01 -53.13 2.70
C ARG A 198 1.41 -53.14 2.13
N THR A 199 1.65 -52.54 0.97
CA THR A 199 2.97 -52.50 0.36
C THR A 199 3.92 -51.54 1.10
N ASP A 200 3.40 -50.64 1.94
CA ASP A 200 4.20 -49.74 2.80
C ASP A 200 4.77 -50.41 4.05
N MET A 201 4.31 -51.61 4.37
CA MET A 201 4.62 -52.31 5.64
C MET A 201 5.55 -53.50 5.44
N ALA A 202 6.11 -53.65 4.24
CA ALA A 202 6.91 -54.78 3.82
C ALA A 202 8.40 -54.44 3.84
#